data_AF-A0A4Q4CJS2-F1
#
_entry.id   AF-A0A4Q4CJS2-F1
#
_cell.length_a   1.000
_cell.length_b   1.000
_cell.length_c   1.000
_cell.angle_alpha   90.00
_cell.angle_beta   90.00
_cell.angle_gamma   90.00
#
_symmetry.space_group_name_H-M   'P 1'
#
loop_
_entity.id
_entity.type
_entity.pdbx_description
1 polymer ?
#
loop_
_entity_poly.entity_id
_entity_poly.type
_entity_poly.pdbx_seq_one_letter_code
_entity_poly.pdbx_strand_id
1 'polypeptide(L)'
;MPRLPRRALLGGMLAAPSLAAPSLASAQGAFPNRPVRLIVPFAPGGSADVVARITAMGLQEALGQPVVVENRGGSGGVIGSEAALQAPADGHTIIFHTLSSAVLNAGLY
;
A
#
# COMPACT_ATOMS: atom_id res chain seq x y z
N MET A 1 -4.75 -10.55 -70.82
CA MET A 1 -4.26 -10.23 -69.46
C MET A 1 -5.46 -10.05 -68.53
N PRO A 2 -5.85 -11.06 -67.73
CA PRO A 2 -6.99 -10.94 -66.83
C PRO A 2 -6.56 -10.14 -65.59
N ARG A 3 -7.35 -9.11 -65.23
CA ARG A 3 -7.13 -8.25 -64.05
C ARG A 3 -7.67 -8.98 -62.81
N LEU A 4 -6.77 -9.40 -61.91
CA LEU A 4 -7.15 -10.02 -60.64
C LEU A 4 -7.82 -8.98 -59.71
N PRO A 5 -8.99 -9.28 -59.12
CA PRO A 5 -9.75 -8.32 -58.33
C PRO A 5 -9.12 -8.09 -56.95
N ARG A 6 -9.03 -6.82 -56.55
CA ARG A 6 -8.51 -6.30 -55.25
C ARG A 6 -9.16 -6.91 -53.99
N ARG A 7 -10.17 -7.77 -54.12
CA ARG A 7 -10.92 -8.38 -53.02
C ARG A 7 -10.30 -9.66 -52.45
N ALA A 8 -9.22 -10.18 -53.04
CA ALA A 8 -8.51 -11.34 -52.50
C ALA A 8 -7.58 -11.02 -51.31
N LEU A 9 -7.38 -9.74 -50.97
CA LEU A 9 -6.47 -9.33 -49.89
C LEU A 9 -7.12 -9.27 -48.49
N LEU A 10 -8.43 -9.51 -48.37
CA LEU A 10 -9.14 -9.46 -47.09
C LEU A 10 -9.34 -10.84 -46.42
N GLY A 11 -8.85 -11.92 -47.03
CA GLY A 11 -8.98 -13.29 -46.48
C GLY A 11 -7.79 -13.76 -45.63
N GLY A 12 -6.78 -12.92 -45.40
CA GLY A 12 -5.44 -13.37 -44.97
C GLY A 12 -4.93 -12.89 -43.60
N MET A 13 -5.78 -12.46 -42.66
CA MET A 13 -5.33 -12.04 -41.31
C MET A 13 -5.91 -12.88 -40.16
N LEU A 14 -6.15 -14.17 -40.40
CA LEU A 14 -6.30 -15.18 -39.34
C LEU A 14 -4.94 -15.63 -38.75
N ALA A 15 -3.86 -14.88 -38.96
CA ALA A 15 -2.57 -15.15 -38.33
C ALA A 15 -2.50 -14.48 -36.95
N ALA A 16 -2.88 -15.28 -35.94
CA ALA A 16 -2.57 -15.19 -34.52
C ALA A 16 -1.76 -13.96 -34.02
N PRO A 17 -2.30 -13.14 -33.10
CA PRO A 17 -1.49 -12.60 -32.03
C PRO A 17 -1.27 -13.73 -31.02
N SER A 18 -0.22 -14.50 -31.26
CA SER A 18 0.43 -15.35 -30.27
C SER A 18 0.80 -14.51 -29.04
N LEU A 19 0.30 -14.94 -27.87
CA LEU A 19 0.81 -14.62 -26.53
C LEU A 19 0.98 -13.14 -26.17
N ALA A 20 -0.12 -12.50 -25.78
CA ALA A 20 -0.07 -11.54 -24.69
C ALA A 20 -0.51 -12.25 -23.39
N ALA A 21 0.31 -13.19 -22.92
CA ALA A 21 0.23 -13.55 -21.51
C ALA A 21 0.53 -12.25 -20.74
N PRO A 22 -0.33 -11.81 -19.81
CA PRO A 22 0.06 -10.72 -18.93
C PRO A 22 1.30 -11.22 -18.20
N SER A 23 2.48 -10.70 -18.57
CA SER A 23 3.61 -10.78 -17.69
C SER A 23 3.12 -10.17 -16.39
N LEU A 24 3.15 -10.96 -15.32
CA LEU A 24 3.04 -10.45 -13.97
C LEU A 24 4.22 -9.49 -13.83
N ALA A 25 4.00 -8.23 -14.19
CA ALA A 25 4.95 -7.17 -14.01
C ALA A 25 5.01 -6.91 -12.50
N SER A 26 5.76 -7.75 -11.77
CA SER A 26 6.23 -7.45 -10.42
C SER A 26 7.31 -6.37 -10.52
N ALA A 27 6.91 -5.18 -10.98
CA ALA A 27 7.75 -3.99 -10.98
C ALA A 27 7.96 -3.46 -9.55
N GLN A 28 7.13 -3.90 -8.59
CA GLN A 28 7.32 -3.61 -7.18
C GLN A 28 8.18 -4.74 -6.60
N GLY A 29 9.44 -4.44 -6.27
CA GLY A 29 10.34 -5.40 -5.62
C GLY A 29 9.72 -6.00 -4.35
N ALA A 30 10.26 -7.13 -3.88
CA ALA A 30 9.74 -7.84 -2.71
C ALA A 30 9.58 -6.89 -1.50
N PHE A 31 8.45 -7.01 -0.81
CA PHE A 31 8.21 -6.23 0.41
C PHE A 31 9.20 -6.65 1.52
N PRO A 32 9.72 -5.71 2.33
CA PRO A 32 9.64 -4.26 2.16
C PRO A 32 10.75 -3.74 1.24
N ASN A 33 10.38 -2.91 0.26
CA ASN A 33 11.32 -2.35 -0.74
C ASN A 33 11.65 -0.86 -0.51
N ARG A 34 11.03 -0.25 0.51
CA ARG A 34 11.21 1.13 0.95
C ARG A 34 10.87 1.24 2.44
N PRO A 35 11.19 2.37 3.10
CA PRO A 35 10.82 2.58 4.50
C PRO A 35 9.32 2.39 4.76
N VAL A 36 9.00 1.75 5.89
CA VAL A 36 7.62 1.55 6.37
C VAL A 36 7.25 2.72 7.27
N ARG A 37 6.06 3.27 7.10
CA ARG A 37 5.48 4.33 7.93
C ARG A 37 4.63 3.71 9.03
N LEU A 38 4.94 4.01 10.28
CA LEU A 38 4.12 3.67 11.44
C LEU A 38 3.35 4.91 11.90
N ILE A 39 2.08 4.99 11.55
CA ILE A 39 1.19 6.08 11.98
C ILE A 39 0.85 5.90 13.45
N VAL A 40 1.13 6.93 14.25
CA VAL A 40 0.73 6.99 15.67
C VAL A 40 -0.39 8.01 15.81
N PRO A 41 -1.63 7.61 16.15
CA PRO A 41 -2.80 8.50 16.15
C PRO A 41 -2.87 9.42 17.40
N PHE A 42 -1.71 9.85 17.91
CA PHE A 42 -1.55 10.65 19.13
C PHE A 42 -0.41 11.65 18.99
N ALA A 43 -0.38 12.64 19.88
CA ALA A 43 0.71 13.61 19.97
C ALA A 43 2.07 12.93 20.27
N PRO A 44 3.18 13.47 19.75
CA PRO A 44 4.52 12.95 20.02
C PRO A 44 4.90 13.10 21.49
N GLY A 45 5.78 12.23 21.98
CA GLY A 45 6.31 12.26 23.36
C GLY A 45 5.39 11.70 24.45
N GLY A 46 4.13 11.33 24.13
CA GLY A 46 3.25 10.62 25.05
C GLY A 46 3.60 9.12 25.18
N SER A 47 2.96 8.43 26.13
CA SER A 47 3.20 6.99 26.37
C SER A 47 2.99 6.13 25.11
N ALA A 48 1.95 6.41 24.32
CA ALA A 48 1.69 5.72 23.07
C ALA A 48 2.83 5.93 22.03
N ASP A 49 3.39 7.14 21.94
CA ASP A 49 4.50 7.44 21.03
C ASP A 49 5.78 6.72 21.47
N VAL A 50 6.07 6.67 22.78
CA VAL A 50 7.21 5.95 23.32
C VAL A 50 7.13 4.46 22.98
N VAL A 51 5.97 3.83 23.23
CA VAL A 51 5.78 2.41 22.90
C VAL A 51 5.89 2.19 21.38
N ALA A 52 5.28 3.05 20.57
CA ALA A 52 5.35 2.94 19.11
C ALA A 52 6.79 3.04 18.59
N ARG A 53 7.65 3.89 19.18
CA ARG A 53 9.07 3.98 18.81
C ARG A 53 9.85 2.73 19.16
N ILE A 54 9.58 2.12 20.32
CA ILE A 54 10.18 0.83 20.69
C ILE A 54 9.72 -0.26 19.72
N THR A 55 8.43 -0.29 19.36
CA THR A 55 7.90 -1.21 18.34
C THR A 55 8.56 -0.99 16.98
N ALA A 56 8.73 0.27 16.56
CA ALA A 56 9.38 0.61 15.29
C ALA A 56 10.83 0.11 15.24
N MET A 57 11.57 0.20 16.34
CA MET A 57 12.93 -0.35 16.42
C MET A 57 12.94 -1.88 16.19
N GLY A 58 12.09 -2.63 16.88
CA GLY A 58 12.01 -4.09 16.68
C GLY A 58 11.52 -4.49 15.28
N LEU A 59 10.58 -3.72 14.71
CA LEU A 59 10.14 -3.93 13.33
C LEU A 59 11.25 -3.63 12.32
N GLN A 60 12.04 -2.59 12.55
CA GLN A 60 13.19 -2.27 11.69
C GLN A 60 14.21 -3.41 11.68
N GLU A 61 14.50 -4.00 12.83
CA GLU A 61 15.38 -5.17 12.94
C GLU A 61 14.82 -6.39 12.18
N ALA A 62 13.52 -6.65 12.31
CA ALA A 62 12.87 -7.78 11.67
C ALA A 62 12.71 -7.61 10.14
N LEU A 63 12.47 -6.38 9.69
CA LEU A 63 12.16 -6.07 8.30
C LEU A 63 13.39 -5.69 7.47
N GLY A 64 14.51 -5.32 8.10
CA GLY A 64 15.71 -4.86 7.41
C GLY A 64 15.53 -3.53 6.67
N GLN A 65 14.42 -2.82 6.89
CA GLN A 65 14.10 -1.52 6.32
C GLN A 65 13.72 -0.54 7.43
N PRO A 66 14.02 0.77 7.27
CA PRO A 66 13.65 1.77 8.28
C PRO A 66 12.15 1.78 8.54
N VAL A 67 11.77 1.87 9.82
CA VAL A 67 10.37 2.06 10.24
C VAL A 67 10.25 3.45 10.84
N VAL A 68 9.57 4.35 10.13
CA VAL A 68 9.47 5.76 10.47
C VAL A 68 8.16 6.02 11.21
N VAL A 69 8.28 6.50 12.45
CA VAL A 69 7.14 6.92 13.27
C VAL A 69 6.60 8.27 12.80
N GLU A 70 5.30 8.32 12.51
CA GLU A 70 4.61 9.52 12.05
C GLU A 70 3.41 9.82 12.95
N ASN A 71 3.50 10.88 13.75
CA ASN A 71 2.43 11.28 14.66
C ASN A 71 1.31 12.04 13.92
N ARG A 72 0.09 11.49 13.94
CA ARG A 72 -1.13 12.06 13.35
C ARG A 72 -2.25 12.09 14.38
N GLY A 73 -2.11 12.98 15.37
CA GLY A 73 -3.08 13.12 16.46
C GLY A 73 -4.36 13.87 16.07
N GLY A 74 -5.41 13.69 16.87
CA GLY A 74 -6.66 14.45 16.84
C GLY A 74 -7.91 13.57 16.82
N SER A 75 -9.06 14.12 17.25
CA SER A 75 -10.37 13.44 17.29
C SER A 75 -10.35 12.04 17.92
N GLY A 76 -9.65 11.87 19.05
CA GLY A 76 -9.53 10.57 19.72
C GLY A 76 -8.84 9.47 18.89
N GLY A 77 -8.10 9.85 17.84
CA GLY A 77 -7.38 8.96 16.95
C GLY A 77 -7.98 8.76 15.55
N VAL A 78 -9.18 9.32 15.29
CA VAL A 78 -9.83 9.21 13.96
C VAL A 78 -8.94 9.74 12.84
N ILE A 79 -8.28 10.87 13.03
CA ILE A 79 -7.44 11.50 11.99
C ILE A 79 -6.28 10.57 11.58
N GLY A 80 -5.64 9.90 12.54
CA GLY A 80 -4.59 8.93 12.23
C GLY A 80 -5.14 7.68 11.55
N SER A 81 -6.31 7.19 11.98
CA SER A 81 -6.98 6.05 11.35
C SER A 81 -7.40 6.34 9.91
N GLU A 82 -7.97 7.51 9.63
CA GLU A 82 -8.29 7.94 8.26
C GLU A 82 -7.05 8.05 7.39
N ALA A 83 -5.95 8.61 7.92
CA ALA A 83 -4.69 8.68 7.19
C ALA A 83 -4.12 7.30 6.85
N ALA A 84 -4.30 6.30 7.72
CA ALA A 84 -3.93 4.91 7.45
C ALA A 84 -4.85 4.27 6.41
N LEU A 85 -6.16 4.52 6.48
CA LEU A 85 -7.15 4.00 5.52
C LEU A 85 -6.96 4.56 4.11
N GLN A 86 -6.52 5.82 3.97
CA GLN A 86 -6.25 6.45 2.69
C GLN A 86 -4.90 6.03 2.07
N ALA A 87 -4.03 5.38 2.84
CA ALA A 87 -2.75 4.92 2.34
C ALA A 87 -2.91 3.75 1.35
N PRO A 88 -1.96 3.57 0.40
CA PRO A 88 -1.93 2.38 -0.43
C PRO A 88 -1.92 1.10 0.42
N ALA A 89 -2.72 0.11 0.05
CA ALA A 89 -2.77 -1.19 0.71
C ALA A 89 -1.58 -2.10 0.32
N ASP A 90 -0.36 -1.56 0.39
CA ASP A 90 0.89 -2.21 -0.03
C ASP A 90 1.79 -2.63 1.14
N GLY A 91 1.30 -2.47 2.37
CA GLY A 91 2.00 -2.84 3.61
C GLY A 91 3.03 -1.82 4.11
N HIS A 92 3.35 -0.76 3.35
CA HIS A 92 4.34 0.24 3.76
C HIS A 92 3.76 1.34 4.64
N THR A 93 2.46 1.31 4.91
CA THR A 93 1.83 2.15 5.93
C THR A 93 1.04 1.26 6.87
N ILE A 94 1.41 1.31 8.15
CA ILE A 94 0.75 0.58 9.23
C ILE A 94 0.38 1.57 10.33
N ILE A 95 -0.62 1.24 11.14
CA ILE A 95 -1.10 2.11 12.22
C ILE A 95 -0.89 1.45 13.58
N PHE A 96 -0.38 2.24 14.53
CA PHE A 96 -0.26 1.86 15.92
C PHE A 96 -1.61 2.09 16.63
N HIS A 97 -2.35 1.01 16.88
CA HIS A 97 -3.63 1.08 17.59
C HIS A 97 -3.45 0.93 19.10
N THR A 98 -4.25 1.70 19.85
CA THR A 98 -4.44 1.52 21.30
C THR A 98 -5.91 1.20 21.56
N LEU A 99 -6.28 0.77 22.77
CA LEU A 99 -7.69 0.57 23.13
C LEU A 99 -8.54 1.84 22.88
N SER A 100 -7.97 3.02 23.15
CA SER A 100 -8.66 4.30 22.91
C SER A 100 -8.96 4.54 21.44
N SER A 101 -8.03 4.23 20.54
CA SER A 101 -8.24 4.40 19.09
C SER A 101 -9.05 3.25 18.46
N ALA A 102 -9.02 2.05 19.05
CA ALA A 102 -9.68 0.85 18.54
C ALA A 102 -11.16 0.75 18.96
N VAL A 103 -11.47 1.05 20.22
CA VAL A 103 -12.74 0.66 20.85
C VAL A 103 -13.57 1.88 21.24
N LEU A 104 -12.94 2.91 21.81
CA LEU A 104 -13.70 4.06 22.32
C LEU A 104 -14.27 4.95 21.19
N ASN A 105 -13.63 4.96 20.01
CA ASN A 105 -14.14 5.70 18.86
C ASN A 105 -15.34 5.01 18.18
N ALA A 106 -15.39 3.67 18.21
CA ALA A 106 -16.50 2.89 17.65
C ALA A 106 -17.84 3.11 18.39
N GLY A 107 -17.80 3.64 19.62
CA GLY A 107 -19.00 4.01 20.37
C GLY A 107 -19.53 5.41 20.10
N LEU A 108 -18.81 6.22 19.30
CA LEU A 108 -19.16 7.62 19.03
C LEU A 108 -19.67 7.87 17.60
N TYR A 109 -19.70 6.85 16.75
CA TYR A 109 -20.21 6.90 15.37
C TYR A 109 -20.96 5.61 15.01
#